data_AF-A0A410RK63-F1
#
_entry.id   AF-A0A410RK63-F1
#
_cell.length_a   1.000
_cell.length_b   1.000
_cell.length_c   1.000
_cell.angle_alpha   90.00
_cell.angle_beta   90.00
_cell.angle_gamma   90.00
#
_symmetry.space_group_name_H-M   'P 1'
#
loop_
_entity.id
_entity.type
_entity.pdbx_description
1 polymer ?
#
loop_
_entity_poly.entity_id
_entity_poly.type
_entity_poly.pdbx_seq_one_letter_code
_entity_poly.pdbx_strand_id
1 'polypeptide(L)'
;MISLPEKLTASDVPWFLGWLNYWSAAAARTIGFPDPTRDAALLSRARRTASGGWVVQLTDAPLDLDNPAHLDTLKRTYERFPEIGGRAAP
;
A
#
# COMPACT_ATOMS: atom_id res chain seq x y z
N MET A 1 10.15 9.18 8.99
CA MET A 1 8.98 9.77 9.68
C MET A 1 7.86 9.87 8.65
N ILE A 2 6.63 9.45 8.98
CA ILE A 2 5.48 9.53 8.05
C ILE A 2 4.96 10.98 8.07
N SER A 3 4.66 11.52 6.88
CA SER A 3 4.05 12.85 6.75
C SER A 3 2.57 12.81 7.12
N LEU A 4 2.10 13.84 7.81
CA LEU A 4 0.69 13.93 8.15
C LEU A 4 -0.18 14.15 6.91
N PRO A 5 -1.40 13.59 6.90
CA PRO A 5 -2.52 13.94 6.05
C PRO A 5 -2.46 15.26 5.26
N GLU A 6 -2.45 16.33 6.03
CA GLU A 6 -2.68 17.72 5.63
C GLU A 6 -1.45 18.33 4.93
N LYS A 7 -0.32 17.63 5.02
CA LYS A 7 0.99 18.05 4.50
C LYS A 7 1.36 17.35 3.19
N LEU A 8 0.57 16.36 2.76
CA LEU A 8 0.81 15.68 1.49
C LEU A 8 0.24 16.53 0.36
N THR A 9 1.14 17.14 -0.41
CA THR A 9 0.83 17.97 -1.58
C THR A 9 0.17 17.20 -2.72
N ALA A 10 0.33 15.88 -2.73
CA ALA A 10 -0.30 14.97 -3.70
C ALA A 10 -1.40 14.14 -3.00
N SER A 11 -2.66 14.37 -3.38
CA SER A 11 -3.79 13.52 -2.99
C SER A 11 -3.61 12.04 -3.40
N ASP A 12 -2.65 11.77 -4.29
CA ASP A 12 -2.46 10.48 -4.93
C ASP A 12 -1.41 9.59 -4.24
N VAL A 13 -0.71 10.05 -3.19
CA VAL A 13 0.20 9.18 -2.43
C VAL A 13 -0.53 8.66 -1.19
N PRO A 14 -0.69 7.32 -1.01
CA PRO A 14 -1.26 6.77 0.22
C PRO A 14 -0.44 7.17 1.45
N TRP A 15 -1.12 7.42 2.57
CA TRP A 15 -0.48 8.00 3.76
C TRP A 15 0.18 6.95 4.65
N PHE A 16 -0.45 5.79 4.75
CA PHE A 16 0.06 4.65 5.50
C PHE A 16 -0.55 3.37 4.94
N LEU A 17 0.06 2.25 5.31
CA LEU A 17 -0.49 0.93 5.08
C LEU A 17 -1.33 0.50 6.27
N GLY A 18 -2.56 0.08 6.00
CA GLY A 18 -3.40 -0.67 6.93
C GLY A 18 -3.42 -2.16 6.59
N TRP A 19 -4.22 -2.93 7.33
CA TRP A 19 -4.52 -4.32 6.95
C TRP A 19 -5.20 -4.39 5.57
N LEU A 20 -6.24 -3.57 5.40
CA LEU A 20 -6.97 -3.40 4.16
C LEU A 20 -6.71 -1.99 3.63
N ASN A 21 -6.34 -1.89 2.37
CA ASN A 21 -5.94 -0.64 1.74
C ASN A 21 -6.84 -0.38 0.54
N TYR A 22 -7.39 0.84 0.47
CA TYR A 22 -8.00 1.33 -0.75
C TYR A 22 -7.02 2.27 -1.45
N TRP A 23 -6.69 1.95 -2.70
CA TRP A 23 -5.90 2.81 -3.58
C TRP A 23 -6.75 3.21 -4.77
N SER A 24 -6.95 4.52 -4.96
CA SER A 24 -7.58 5.03 -6.18
C SER A 24 -6.76 4.64 -7.41
N ALA A 25 -7.33 4.75 -8.61
CA ALA A 25 -6.59 4.48 -9.84
C ALA A 25 -5.33 5.38 -9.96
N ALA A 26 -5.45 6.65 -9.55
CA ALA A 26 -4.31 7.58 -9.50
C ALA A 26 -3.27 7.13 -8.47
N ALA A 27 -3.69 6.74 -7.27
CA ALA A 27 -2.77 6.32 -6.23
C ALA A 27 -2.01 5.04 -6.58
N ALA A 28 -2.72 4.04 -7.13
CA ALA A 28 -2.11 2.81 -7.61
C ALA A 28 -1.07 3.10 -8.70
N ARG A 29 -1.36 4.01 -9.64
CA ARG A 29 -0.41 4.45 -10.66
C ARG A 29 0.82 5.14 -10.04
N THR A 30 0.60 6.03 -9.07
CA THR A 30 1.67 6.80 -8.41
C THR A 30 2.67 5.89 -7.69
N ILE A 31 2.19 4.87 -6.97
CA ILE A 31 3.07 3.90 -6.28
C ILE A 31 3.53 2.75 -7.18
N GLY A 32 3.16 2.76 -8.47
CA GLY A 32 3.54 1.72 -9.43
C GLY A 32 2.94 0.35 -9.14
N PHE A 33 1.68 0.30 -8.69
CA PHE A 33 0.91 -0.92 -8.47
C PHE A 33 -0.21 -1.08 -9.53
N PRO A 34 -0.43 -2.29 -10.08
CA PRO A 34 0.34 -3.51 -9.85
C PRO A 34 1.50 -3.69 -10.85
N ASP A 35 2.59 -4.27 -10.37
CA ASP A 35 3.62 -4.95 -11.15
C ASP A 35 3.39 -6.47 -11.02
N PRO A 36 2.96 -7.19 -12.08
CA PRO A 36 2.66 -8.61 -12.01
C PRO A 36 3.82 -9.50 -11.53
N THR A 37 5.07 -9.06 -11.73
CA THR A 37 6.26 -9.85 -11.36
C THR A 37 6.65 -9.64 -9.90
N ARG A 38 6.36 -8.46 -9.33
CA ARG A 38 6.75 -8.08 -7.97
C ARG A 38 5.61 -8.17 -6.97
N ASP A 39 4.37 -8.07 -7.45
CA ASP A 39 3.19 -7.88 -6.60
C ASP A 39 2.27 -9.10 -6.60
N ALA A 40 2.69 -10.25 -7.12
CA ALA A 40 1.88 -11.47 -7.22
C ALA A 40 1.20 -11.86 -5.89
N ALA A 41 1.94 -11.77 -4.78
CA ALA A 41 1.40 -12.06 -3.45
C ALA A 41 0.33 -11.04 -2.99
N LEU A 42 0.46 -9.77 -3.35
CA LEU A 42 -0.56 -8.75 -3.07
C LEU A 42 -1.76 -8.91 -4.02
N LEU A 43 -1.50 -9.19 -5.29
CA LEU A 43 -2.51 -9.42 -6.33
C LEU A 43 -3.43 -10.60 -6.02
N SER A 44 -2.89 -11.68 -5.43
CA SER A 44 -3.69 -12.82 -4.97
C SER A 44 -4.79 -12.44 -3.98
N ARG A 45 -4.62 -11.29 -3.30
CA ARG A 45 -5.51 -10.76 -2.24
C ARG A 45 -5.97 -9.34 -2.57
N ALA A 46 -5.96 -8.99 -3.85
CA ALA A 46 -6.42 -7.70 -4.34
C ALA A 46 -7.67 -7.85 -5.20
N ARG A 47 -8.56 -6.85 -5.14
CA ARG A 47 -9.74 -6.74 -5.99
C ARG A 47 -9.78 -5.38 -6.66
N ARG A 48 -9.98 -5.37 -7.97
CA ARG A 48 -10.22 -4.13 -8.73
C ARG A 48 -11.64 -3.62 -8.48
N THR A 49 -11.80 -2.32 -8.26
CA THR A 49 -13.11 -1.67 -8.07
C THR A 49 -13.70 -1.22 -9.41
N ALA A 50 -15.00 -0.93 -9.44
CA ALA A 50 -15.67 -0.39 -10.63
C ALA A 50 -15.09 0.96 -11.07
N SER A 51 -14.60 1.77 -10.13
CA SER A 51 -13.89 3.03 -10.39
C SER A 51 -12.44 2.85 -10.85
N GLY A 52 -11.99 1.61 -11.05
CA GLY A 52 -10.64 1.29 -11.51
C GLY A 52 -9.55 1.34 -10.44
N GLY A 53 -9.92 1.59 -9.17
CA GLY A 53 -9.02 1.48 -8.03
C GLY A 53 -8.85 0.04 -7.55
N TRP A 54 -8.18 -0.12 -6.41
CA TRP A 54 -7.85 -1.41 -5.82
C TRP A 54 -8.20 -1.45 -4.34
N VAL A 55 -8.75 -2.57 -3.92
CA VAL A 55 -8.81 -2.98 -2.52
C VAL A 55 -7.77 -4.06 -2.33
N VAL A 56 -6.79 -3.85 -1.45
CA VAL A 56 -5.64 -4.73 -1.26
C VAL A 56 -5.50 -5.11 0.21
N GLN A 57 -5.49 -6.42 0.47
CA GLN A 57 -5.30 -6.97 1.80
C GLN A 57 -3.85 -7.45 1.98
N LEU A 58 -3.18 -7.02 3.07
CA LEU A 58 -1.76 -7.36 3.29
C LEU A 58 -1.53 -8.78 3.78
N THR A 59 -2.45 -9.32 4.59
CA THR A 59 -2.36 -10.62 5.29
C THR A 59 -3.73 -11.28 5.29
N ASP A 60 -3.82 -12.60 5.23
CA ASP A 60 -5.12 -13.31 5.16
C ASP A 60 -6.00 -13.11 6.41
N ALA A 61 -5.37 -12.89 7.56
CA ALA A 61 -6.01 -12.50 8.81
C ALA A 61 -5.79 -11.01 9.09
N PRO A 62 -6.60 -10.37 9.97
CA PRO A 62 -6.36 -9.01 10.45
C PRO A 62 -4.91 -8.78 10.85
N LEU A 63 -4.37 -7.62 10.46
CA LEU A 63 -2.98 -7.26 10.75
C LEU A 63 -2.76 -7.29 12.27
N ASP A 64 -1.75 -8.05 12.68
CA ASP A 64 -1.35 -8.25 14.06
C ASP A 64 0.14 -7.88 14.13
N LEU A 65 0.46 -6.85 14.90
CA LEU A 65 1.82 -6.32 14.99
C LEU A 65 2.72 -7.16 15.90
N ASP A 66 2.14 -8.03 16.74
CA ASP A 66 2.87 -8.97 17.59
C ASP A 66 3.23 -10.26 16.83
N ASN A 67 2.58 -10.51 15.69
CA ASN A 67 2.92 -11.61 14.80
C ASN A 67 4.09 -11.23 13.87
N PRO A 68 5.26 -11.90 13.97
CA PRO A 68 6.43 -11.57 13.16
C PRO A 68 6.22 -11.70 11.65
N ALA A 69 5.38 -12.64 11.20
CA ALA A 69 5.10 -12.83 9.77
C ALA A 69 4.25 -11.68 9.20
N HIS A 70 3.33 -11.15 9.99
CA HIS A 70 2.54 -9.98 9.62
C HIS A 70 3.43 -8.73 9.57
N LEU A 71 4.33 -8.57 10.55
CA LEU A 71 5.28 -7.46 10.57
C LEU A 71 6.26 -7.51 9.39
N ASP A 72 6.77 -8.69 9.02
CA ASP A 72 7.61 -8.88 7.84
C ASP A 72 6.87 -8.48 6.55
N THR A 73 5.60 -8.90 6.43
CA THR A 73 4.75 -8.53 5.28
C THR A 73 4.56 -7.02 5.19
N LEU A 74 4.29 -6.35 6.32
CA LEU A 74 4.15 -4.90 6.38
C LEU A 74 5.45 -4.19 5.96
N LYS A 75 6.60 -4.64 6.47
CA LYS A 75 7.92 -4.07 6.15
C LYS A 75 8.24 -4.21 4.66
N ARG A 76 8.11 -5.41 4.09
CA ARG A 76 8.32 -5.67 2.66
C ARG A 76 7.40 -4.84 1.78
N THR A 77 6.15 -4.64 2.20
CA THR A 77 5.21 -3.79 1.45
C THR A 77 5.65 -2.33 1.46
N TYR A 78 6.12 -1.82 2.60
CA TYR A 78 6.73 -0.48 2.66
C TYR A 78 8.02 -0.36 1.84
N GLU A 79 8.84 -1.41 1.76
CA GLU A 79 10.04 -1.44 0.90
C GLU A 79 9.67 -1.46 -0.58
N ARG A 80 8.58 -2.14 -0.95
CA ARG A 80 8.06 -2.17 -2.31
C ARG A 80 7.50 -0.82 -2.78
N PHE A 81 6.93 -0.04 -1.87
CA PHE A 81 6.30 1.25 -2.15
C PHE A 81 6.93 2.36 -1.28
N PRO A 82 8.17 2.79 -1.61
CA PRO A 82 8.91 3.75 -0.79
C PRO A 82 8.24 5.12 -0.70
N GLU A 83 7.36 5.48 -1.63
CA GLU A 83 6.65 6.76 -1.66
C GLU A 83 5.56 6.85 -0.59
N ILE A 84 4.99 5.73 -0.15
CA ILE A 84 3.88 5.71 0.83
C ILE A 84 4.27 6.46 2.11
N GLY A 85 3.40 7.36 2.54
CA GLY A 85 3.61 8.24 3.69
C GLY A 85 4.59 9.39 3.44
N GLY A 86 4.90 9.68 2.17
CA GLY A 86 5.87 10.72 1.80
C GLY A 86 7.28 10.37 2.26
N ARG A 87 7.62 9.08 2.25
CA ARG A 87 8.90 8.54 2.77
C ARG A 87 10.04 8.60 1.76
N ALA A 88 9.74 8.67 0.46
CA ALA A 88 10.74 8.96 -0.56
C ALA A 88 11.15 10.44 -0.45
N ALA A 89 12.46 10.71 -0.47
CA ALA A 89 12.96 12.08 -0.52
C ALA A 89 12.54 12.75 -1.86
N PRO A 90 12.32 14.08 -1.88
CA PRO A 90 12.08 14.83 -3.11
C PRO A 90 13.23 14.73 -4.11
#